data_AF-A0A8S9NZ54-F1
#
_entry.id   AF-A0A8S9NZ54-F1
#
_cell.length_a   1.000
_cell.length_b   1.000
_cell.length_c   1.000
_cell.angle_alpha   90.00
_cell.angle_beta   90.00
_cell.angle_gamma   90.00
#
_symmetry.space_group_name_H-M   'P 1'
#
loop_
_entity.id
_entity.type
_entity.pdbx_description
1 polymer ?
#
loop_
_entity_poly.entity_id
_entity_poly.type
_entity_poly.pdbx_seq_one_letter_code
_entity_poly.pdbx_strand_id
1 'polypeptide(L)'
;LGGWHPIKDIKNPSIEVIAKFAISEYSKQKNSRLNFDTVVSGDELQVAGMKYLLILNVNDGCNECTKIYEAEVYERAWDDYRELIYLKPIK
;
A
#
# COMPACT_ATOMS: atom_id res chain seq x y z
N LEU A 1 -4.74 7.79 -21.04
CA LEU A 1 -4.27 7.05 -19.84
C LEU A 1 -2.83 7.47 -19.61
N GLY A 2 -2.55 8.06 -18.44
CA GLY A 2 -1.21 8.52 -18.07
C GLY A 2 -0.31 7.34 -17.70
N GLY A 3 0.98 7.61 -17.50
CA GLY A 3 1.91 6.61 -16.97
C GLY A 3 1.89 6.60 -15.43
N TRP A 4 2.73 5.74 -14.85
CA TRP A 4 3.05 5.85 -13.43
C TRP A 4 3.83 7.14 -13.18
N HIS A 5 3.48 7.84 -12.10
CA HIS A 5 4.14 9.06 -11.67
C HIS A 5 4.47 8.98 -10.18
N PRO A 6 5.61 9.51 -9.74
CA PRO A 6 5.99 9.45 -8.33
C PRO A 6 5.05 10.28 -7.47
N ILE A 7 4.64 9.70 -6.34
CA ILE A 7 3.85 10.39 -5.31
C ILE A 7 4.76 11.42 -4.64
N LYS A 8 4.43 12.70 -4.82
CA LYS A 8 5.27 13.81 -4.32
C LYS A 8 5.25 13.93 -2.79
N ASP A 9 4.10 13.68 -2.19
CA ASP A 9 3.90 13.75 -0.75
C ASP A 9 3.44 12.41 -0.20
N ILE A 10 4.40 11.53 0.07
CA ILE A 10 4.16 10.22 0.69
C ILE A 10 3.67 10.32 2.14
N LYS A 11 3.77 11.50 2.77
CA LYS A 11 3.28 11.76 4.13
C LYS A 11 1.84 12.26 4.13
N ASN A 12 1.22 12.42 2.96
CA ASN A 12 -0.18 12.76 2.85
C ASN A 12 -1.03 11.70 3.59
N PRO A 13 -1.94 12.10 4.51
CA PRO A 13 -2.78 11.16 5.26
C PRO A 13 -3.55 10.15 4.39
N SER A 14 -3.95 10.54 3.18
CA SER A 14 -4.63 9.62 2.24
C SER A 14 -3.74 8.45 1.83
N ILE A 15 -2.44 8.69 1.63
CA ILE A 15 -1.47 7.63 1.27
C ILE A 15 -1.26 6.68 2.44
N GLU A 16 -1.21 7.21 3.66
CA GLU A 16 -1.12 6.39 4.88
C GLU A 16 -2.38 5.52 5.07
N VAL A 17 -3.56 6.05 4.78
CA VAL A 17 -4.83 5.29 4.80
C VAL A 17 -4.80 4.14 3.78
N ILE A 18 -4.33 4.40 2.55
CA ILE A 18 -4.19 3.39 1.50
C ILE A 18 -3.18 2.31 1.90
N ALA A 19 -2.04 2.69 2.49
CA ALA A 19 -1.03 1.75 2.96
C ALA A 19 -1.55 0.85 4.10
N LYS A 20 -2.23 1.44 5.08
CA LYS A 20 -2.87 0.69 6.18
C LYS A 20 -3.94 -0.27 5.66
N PHE A 21 -4.73 0.15 4.68
CA PHE A 21 -5.70 -0.71 4.00
C PHE A 21 -5.01 -1.93 3.39
N ALA A 22 -3.91 -1.74 2.65
CA ALA A 22 -3.18 -2.85 2.01
C ALA A 22 -2.69 -3.91 3.02
N ILE A 23 -2.08 -3.48 4.12
CA ILE A 23 -1.58 -4.39 5.16
C ILE A 23 -2.71 -5.09 5.90
N SER A 24 -3.78 -4.36 6.24
CA SER A 24 -4.97 -4.93 6.88
C SER A 24 -5.63 -5.98 6.00
N GLU A 25 -5.83 -5.67 4.72
CA GLU A 25 -6.51 -6.55 3.78
C GLU A 25 -5.72 -7.83 3.51
N TYR A 26 -4.39 -7.72 3.34
CA TYR A 26 -3.53 -8.89 3.23
C TYR A 26 -3.54 -9.75 4.49
N SER A 27 -3.48 -9.12 5.67
CA SER A 27 -3.49 -9.83 6.96
C SER A 27 -4.77 -10.62 7.16
N LYS A 28 -5.92 -10.07 6.75
CA LYS A 28 -7.21 -10.78 6.71
C LYS A 28 -7.18 -11.97 5.75
N GLN A 29 -6.71 -11.77 4.52
CA GLN A 29 -6.73 -12.80 3.47
C GLN A 29 -5.76 -13.96 3.74
N LYS A 30 -4.61 -13.69 4.37
CA LYS A 30 -3.55 -14.68 4.61
C LYS A 30 -3.45 -15.16 6.05
N ASN A 31 -4.32 -14.68 6.94
CA ASN A 31 -4.25 -14.93 8.39
C ASN A 31 -2.84 -14.65 8.95
N SER A 32 -2.21 -13.58 8.46
CA SER A 32 -0.88 -13.14 8.88
C SER A 32 -0.96 -12.00 9.89
N ARG A 33 0.11 -11.78 10.65
CA ARG A 33 0.20 -10.72 11.68
C ARG A 33 1.15 -9.61 11.24
N LEU A 34 0.92 -9.08 10.05
CA LEU A 34 1.71 -7.97 9.52
C LEU A 34 1.21 -6.65 10.09
N ASN A 35 2.13 -5.82 10.57
CA ASN A 35 1.85 -4.47 11.07
C ASN A 35 2.48 -3.45 10.12
N PHE A 36 1.69 -2.46 9.72
CA PHE A 36 2.19 -1.32 8.96
C PHE A 36 3.16 -0.50 9.83
N ASP A 37 4.32 -0.16 9.27
CA ASP A 37 5.31 0.72 9.91
C ASP A 37 5.32 2.09 9.22
N THR A 38 5.75 2.14 7.96
CA THR A 38 5.83 3.40 7.20
C THR A 38 5.76 3.20 5.69
N VAL A 39 5.40 4.26 4.96
CA VAL A 39 5.54 4.35 3.51
C VAL A 39 6.94 4.87 3.18
N VAL A 40 7.67 4.11 2.38
CA VAL A 40 9.05 4.45 1.95
C VAL A 40 9.01 5.30 0.69
N SER A 41 8.21 4.88 -0.28
CA SER A 41 8.00 5.57 -1.55
C SER A 41 6.72 5.07 -2.20
N GLY A 42 6.29 5.72 -3.27
CA GLY A 42 5.25 5.17 -4.12
C GLY A 42 5.05 5.93 -5.42
N ASP A 43 4.37 5.27 -6.33
CA ASP A 43 3.93 5.82 -7.61
C ASP A 43 2.40 5.75 -7.68
N GLU A 44 1.80 6.69 -8.41
CA GLU A 44 0.37 6.74 -8.70
C GLU A 44 0.11 6.70 -10.20
N LEU A 45 -1.05 6.16 -10.56
CA LEU A 45 -1.49 6.05 -11.94
C LEU A 45 -2.99 6.33 -12.03
N GLN A 46 -3.35 7.33 -12.83
CA GLN A 46 -4.74 7.65 -13.13
C GLN A 46 -5.31 6.69 -14.18
N VAL A 47 -6.40 6.01 -13.82
CA VAL A 47 -7.17 5.10 -14.68
C VAL A 47 -8.66 5.49 -14.60
N ALA A 48 -9.59 4.53 -14.75
CA ALA A 48 -10.96 4.71 -14.29
C ALA A 48 -11.03 4.65 -12.75
N GLY A 49 -10.28 5.52 -12.07
CA GLY A 49 -9.94 5.47 -10.65
C GLY A 49 -8.47 5.84 -10.44
N MET A 50 -7.90 5.46 -9.32
CA MET A 50 -6.48 5.62 -9.01
C MET A 50 -5.85 4.28 -8.70
N LYS A 51 -4.65 4.03 -9.21
CA LYS A 51 -3.78 2.96 -8.72
C LYS A 51 -2.62 3.56 -7.95
N TYR A 52 -2.24 2.90 -6.87
CA TYR A 52 -1.09 3.26 -6.06
C TYR A 52 -0.17 2.04 -5.97
N LEU A 53 1.09 2.24 -6.33
CA LEU A 53 2.18 1.29 -6.14
C LEU A 53 3.02 1.80 -4.97
N LEU A 54 2.89 1.18 -3.80
CA LEU A 54 3.52 1.64 -2.57
C LEU A 54 4.62 0.68 -2.13
N ILE A 55 5.75 1.25 -1.71
CA ILE A 55 6.82 0.55 -1.03
C ILE A 55 6.66 0.80 0.47
N LEU A 56 6.46 -0.27 1.22
CA LEU A 56 6.09 -0.22 2.63
C LEU A 56 7.14 -0.93 3.48
N ASN A 57 7.47 -0.33 4.62
CA ASN A 57 8.05 -1.07 5.73
C ASN A 57 6.92 -1.75 6.51
N VAL A 58 7.13 -3.03 6.82
CA VAL A 58 6.15 -3.87 7.51
C VAL A 58 6.87 -4.66 8.60
N ASN A 59 6.29 -4.65 9.78
CA ASN A 59 6.78 -5.41 10.94
C ASN A 59 5.97 -6.70 11.08
N ASP A 60 6.62 -7.85 11.20
CA ASP A 60 5.96 -9.16 11.33
C ASP A 60 5.78 -9.64 12.79
N GLY A 61 5.97 -8.73 13.75
CA GLY A 61 5.75 -8.98 15.18
C GLY A 61 7.01 -9.26 16.00
N CYS A 62 8.20 -9.29 15.41
CA CYS A 62 9.46 -9.13 16.14
C CYS A 62 10.01 -7.70 16.02
N ASN A 63 10.56 -7.18 17.13
CA ASN A 63 11.02 -5.78 17.27
C ASN A 63 12.13 -5.36 16.29
N GLU A 64 12.76 -6.30 15.59
CA GLU A 64 13.91 -6.06 14.70
C GLU A 64 13.69 -6.61 13.28
N CYS A 65 12.46 -7.00 12.95
CA CYS A 65 12.11 -7.72 11.72
C CYS A 65 11.31 -6.85 10.75
N THR A 66 11.82 -5.65 10.45
CA THR A 66 11.20 -4.81 9.42
C THR A 66 11.54 -5.39 8.05
N LYS A 67 10.50 -5.74 7.29
CA LYS A 67 10.56 -6.24 5.93
C LYS A 67 9.98 -5.22 4.96
N ILE A 68 10.53 -5.18 3.75
CA ILE A 68 10.05 -4.28 2.70
C ILE A 68 9.07 -5.03 1.81
N TYR A 69 7.90 -4.43 1.62
CA TYR A 69 6.85 -4.94 0.76
C TYR A 69 6.51 -3.94 -0.35
N GLU A 70 6.11 -4.48 -1.50
CA GLU A 70 5.46 -3.75 -2.57
C GLU A 70 3.96 -4.07 -2.53
N ALA A 71 3.14 -3.03 -2.52
CA ALA A 71 1.68 -3.12 -2.54
C ALA A 71 1.13 -2.39 -3.77
N GLU A 72 0.25 -3.04 -4.54
CA GLU A 72 -0.58 -2.34 -5.52
C GLU A 72 -2.03 -2.30 -5.01
N VAL A 73 -2.56 -1.08 -4.90
CA VAL A 73 -3.94 -0.83 -4.47
C VAL A 73 -4.67 -0.04 -5.55
N TYR A 74 -5.90 -0.46 -5.85
CA TYR A 74 -6.81 0.29 -6.69
C TYR A 74 -7.88 0.98 -5.83
N GLU A 75 -8.18 2.23 -6.14
CA GLU A 75 -9.17 3.06 -5.43
C GLU A 75 -10.13 3.72 -6.42
N ARG A 76 -11.42 3.70 -6.08
CA ARG A 76 -12.44 4.59 -6.65
C ARG A 76 -13.03 5.43 -5.52
N ALA A 77 -12.51 6.63 -5.34
CA ALA A 77 -12.89 7.50 -4.23
C ALA A 77 -14.38 7.86 -4.22
N TRP A 78 -15.02 7.96 -5.39
CA TRP A 78 -16.45 8.30 -5.51
C TRP A 78 -17.40 7.16 -5.09
N ASP A 79 -16.90 5.92 -4.96
CA ASP A 79 -17.67 4.75 -4.55
C ASP A 79 -17.26 4.23 -3.16
N ASP A 80 -16.35 4.93 -2.45
CA ASP A 80 -15.68 4.41 -1.24
C ASP A 80 -15.13 2.99 -1.41
N TYR A 81 -14.60 2.70 -2.60
CA TYR A 81 -14.12 1.38 -2.97
C TYR A 81 -12.59 1.34 -3.00
N ARG A 82 -12.02 0.33 -2.34
CA ARG A 82 -10.59 -0.01 -2.43
C ARG A 82 -10.42 -1.51 -2.61
N GLU A 83 -9.41 -1.88 -3.38
CA GLU A 83 -9.06 -3.26 -3.65
C GLU A 83 -7.54 -3.43 -3.56
N LEU A 84 -7.12 -4.41 -2.75
CA LEU A 84 -5.74 -4.84 -2.74
C LEU A 84 -5.50 -5.75 -3.94
N ILE A 85 -4.72 -5.30 -4.91
CA ILE A 85 -4.38 -6.10 -6.09
C ILE A 85 -3.31 -7.13 -5.72
N TYR A 86 -2.25 -6.70 -5.05
CA TYR A 86 -1.28 -7.61 -4.43
C TYR A 86 -0.49 -6.92 -3.31
N LEU A 87 0.09 -7.75 -2.45
CA LEU A 87 1.15 -7.37 -1.51
C LEU A 87 2.23 -8.47 -1.56
N LYS A 88 3.47 -8.12 -1.87
CA LYS A 88 4.59 -9.08 -1.96
C LYS A 88 5.87 -8.52 -1.31
N PRO A 89 6.69 -9.36 -0.67
CA PRO A 89 8.00 -8.94 -0.18
C PRO A 89 8.94 -8.62 -1.35
N ILE A 90 9.81 -7.61 -1.18
CA ILE A 90 10.81 -7.22 -2.20
C ILE A 90 12.20 -7.80 -1.88
N LYS A 91 12.42 -8.19 -0.62
CA LYS A 91 13.65 -8.85 -0.14
C LYS A 91 13.33 -10.02 0.76
#